data_AF-A0A609JG10-F1
#
_entry.id   AF-A0A609JG10-F1
#
_cell.length_a   1.000
_cell.length_b   1.000
_cell.length_c   1.000
_cell.angle_alpha   90.00
_cell.angle_beta   90.00
_cell.angle_gamma   90.00
#
_symmetry.space_group_name_H-M   'P 1'
#
loop_
_entity.id
_entity.type
_entity.pdbx_description
1 polymer ?
#
loop_
_entity_poly.entity_id
_entity_poly.type
_entity_poly.pdbx_seq_one_letter_code
_entity_poly.pdbx_strand_id
1 'polypeptide(L)'
;MYDDYVIEWDLAFAEYLKKLASIFLKETPDLWPNIVSRLASDPASFEDDEDDDYGMVEVLDCSGGDLDNRALLQAFMQVLRAEGVIEEIDYKGEGEEGLLATFAANRYYNLTKDFASTDELKTRLLALTRYDEIGK
;
A
#
# COMPACT_ATOMS: atom_id res chain seq x y z
N MET A 1 26.05 7.78 12.03
CA MET A 1 25.33 8.72 12.90
C MET A 1 24.03 8.00 13.14
N TYR A 2 23.72 7.57 14.37
CA TYR A 2 22.38 7.03 14.60
C TYR A 2 21.46 8.23 14.41
N ASP A 3 20.64 8.22 13.36
CA ASP A 3 19.58 9.20 13.25
C ASP A 3 18.65 8.92 14.42
N ASP A 4 18.65 9.82 15.40
CA ASP A 4 17.78 9.74 16.56
C ASP A 4 16.36 10.01 16.04
N TYR A 5 15.67 8.94 15.65
CA TYR A 5 14.29 9.04 15.21
C TYR A 5 13.40 9.61 16.33
N VAL A 6 12.62 10.63 16.00
CA VAL A 6 11.68 11.27 16.92
C VAL A 6 10.28 10.84 16.55
N ILE A 7 9.56 10.21 17.49
CA ILE A 7 8.17 9.82 17.30
C ILE A 7 7.25 10.99 17.62
N GLU A 8 6.59 11.54 16.60
CA GLU A 8 5.74 12.74 16.73
C GLU A 8 4.28 12.50 16.36
N TRP A 9 3.92 11.31 15.86
CA TRP A 9 2.54 11.04 15.48
C TRP A 9 1.56 11.09 16.65
N ASP A 10 0.34 11.50 16.36
CA ASP A 10 -0.75 11.62 17.32
C ASP A 10 -1.40 10.26 17.62
N LEU A 11 -1.72 10.00 18.89
CA LEU A 11 -2.31 8.74 19.32
C LEU A 11 -3.70 8.49 18.69
N ALA A 12 -4.52 9.54 18.50
CA ALA A 12 -5.81 9.39 17.86
C ALA A 12 -5.67 9.10 16.36
N PHE A 13 -4.64 9.65 15.71
CA PHE A 13 -4.29 9.31 14.34
C PHE A 13 -3.80 7.87 14.20
N ALA A 14 -2.91 7.40 15.08
CA ALA A 14 -2.46 6.01 15.11
C ALA A 14 -3.63 5.03 15.36
N GLU A 15 -4.54 5.34 16.28
CA GLU A 15 -5.76 4.54 16.52
C GLU A 15 -6.75 4.60 15.34
N TYR A 16 -6.79 5.70 14.60
CA TYR A 16 -7.56 5.78 13.35
C TYR A 16 -7.00 4.82 12.29
N LEU A 17 -5.68 4.83 12.06
CA LEU A 17 -5.04 3.92 11.12
C LEU A 17 -5.18 2.45 11.55
N LYS A 18 -5.10 2.17 12.85
CA LYS A 18 -5.36 0.83 13.39
C LYS A 18 -6.78 0.34 13.10
N LYS A 19 -7.79 1.21 13.18
CA LYS A 19 -9.17 0.86 12.78
C LYS A 19 -9.24 0.56 11.28
N LEU A 20 -8.60 1.36 10.43
CA LEU A 20 -8.55 1.08 8.99
C LEU A 20 -7.83 -0.24 8.69
N ALA A 21 -6.71 -0.50 9.35
CA ALA A 21 -5.97 -1.75 9.24
C ALA A 21 -6.83 -2.96 9.58
N SER A 22 -7.65 -2.87 10.64
CA SER A 22 -8.57 -3.97 11.01
C SER A 22 -9.61 -4.31 9.93
N ILE A 23 -9.89 -3.39 9.02
CA ILE A 23 -10.81 -3.58 7.90
C ILE A 23 -10.05 -4.13 6.69
N PHE A 24 -8.95 -3.48 6.31
CA PHE A 24 -8.22 -3.79 5.08
C PHE A 24 -7.31 -5.01 5.19
N LEU A 25 -6.71 -5.22 6.36
CA LEU A 25 -5.76 -6.28 6.68
C LEU A 25 -6.41 -7.35 7.57
N LYS A 26 -7.70 -7.61 7.39
CA LYS A 26 -8.48 -8.52 8.24
C LYS A 26 -7.90 -9.96 8.30
N GLU A 27 -7.21 -10.38 7.24
CA GLU A 27 -6.58 -11.70 7.13
C GLU A 27 -5.22 -11.73 7.84
N THR A 28 -4.62 -10.57 8.11
CA THR A 28 -3.33 -10.36 8.77
C THR A 28 -3.44 -9.32 9.89
N PRO A 29 -4.30 -9.56 10.91
CA PRO A 29 -4.71 -8.53 11.87
C PRO A 29 -3.57 -7.97 12.74
N ASP A 30 -2.50 -8.74 12.92
CA ASP A 30 -1.34 -8.36 13.73
C ASP A 30 -0.27 -7.61 12.93
N LEU A 31 -0.35 -7.59 11.59
CA LEU A 31 0.67 -6.99 10.73
C LEU A 31 0.89 -5.51 11.05
N TRP A 32 -0.16 -4.71 10.94
CA TRP A 32 -0.05 -3.27 11.21
C TRP A 32 0.31 -2.95 12.67
N PRO A 33 -0.31 -3.56 13.69
CA PRO A 33 0.12 -3.39 15.08
C PRO A 33 1.61 -3.70 15.31
N ASN A 34 2.14 -4.75 14.69
CA ASN A 34 3.55 -5.12 14.82
C ASN A 34 4.46 -4.07 14.18
N ILE A 35 4.12 -3.58 12.98
CA ILE A 35 4.86 -2.53 12.29
C ILE A 35 4.86 -1.24 13.11
N VAL A 36 3.70 -0.78 13.60
CA VAL A 36 3.60 0.42 14.43
C VAL A 36 4.38 0.27 15.73
N SER A 37 4.32 -0.90 16.38
CA SER A 37 5.10 -1.17 17.59
C SER A 37 6.60 -1.10 17.32
N ARG A 38 7.06 -1.64 16.18
CA ARG A 38 8.47 -1.59 15.78
C ARG A 38 8.90 -0.16 15.47
N LEU A 39 8.14 0.57 14.64
CA LEU A 39 8.37 1.99 14.38
C LEU A 39 8.35 2.84 15.67
N ALA A 40 7.58 2.47 16.70
CA ALA A 40 7.57 3.23 17.95
C ALA A 40 8.76 2.94 18.89
N SER A 41 9.40 1.77 18.74
CA SER A 41 10.39 1.27 19.71
C SER A 41 11.80 1.20 19.14
N ASP A 42 11.94 0.89 17.86
CA ASP A 42 13.21 0.73 17.17
C ASP A 42 13.03 0.94 15.65
N PRO A 43 12.82 2.19 15.17
CA PRO A 43 12.70 2.47 13.74
C PRO A 43 13.94 2.06 12.95
N ALA A 44 15.15 2.28 13.49
CA ALA A 44 16.41 1.96 12.83
C ALA A 44 16.53 0.48 12.46
N SER A 45 15.81 -0.41 13.17
CA SER A 45 15.78 -1.83 12.83
C SER A 45 15.25 -2.13 11.43
N PHE A 46 14.53 -1.22 10.76
CA PHE A 46 14.11 -1.41 9.36
C PHE A 46 15.23 -1.14 8.35
N GLU A 47 16.22 -0.31 8.67
CA GLU A 47 17.35 0.01 7.78
C GLU A 47 18.30 -1.17 7.58
N ASP A 48 18.46 -1.98 8.63
CA ASP A 48 19.30 -3.18 8.63
C ASP A 48 18.50 -4.46 8.30
N ASP A 49 17.21 -4.33 7.97
CA ASP A 49 16.36 -5.48 7.67
C ASP A 49 16.55 -5.89 6.20
N GLU A 50 17.20 -7.04 5.99
CA GLU A 50 17.26 -7.68 4.66
C GLU A 50 15.83 -8.03 4.14
N ASP A 51 14.84 -8.05 5.04
CA ASP A 51 13.43 -8.34 4.79
C ASP A 51 12.54 -7.08 4.93
N ASP A 52 12.96 -5.89 4.49
CA ASP A 52 12.06 -4.72 4.32
C ASP A 52 11.03 -4.94 3.20
N ASP A 53 10.18 -5.95 3.38
CA ASP A 53 9.11 -6.39 2.48
C ASP A 53 8.07 -5.28 2.20
N TYR A 54 8.08 -4.24 3.04
CA TYR A 54 7.09 -3.17 3.05
C TYR A 54 7.68 -1.79 2.71
N GLY A 55 8.95 -1.68 2.34
CA GLY A 55 9.56 -0.41 1.92
C GLY A 55 9.58 0.67 3.01
N MET A 56 9.74 0.28 4.27
CA MET A 56 9.83 1.17 5.43
C MET A 56 11.10 2.03 5.39
N VAL A 57 12.20 1.55 4.82
CA VAL A 57 13.44 2.34 4.68
C VAL A 57 13.18 3.64 3.94
N GLU A 58 12.39 3.60 2.86
CA GLU A 58 12.02 4.81 2.10
C GLU A 58 11.20 5.80 2.95
N VAL A 59 10.33 5.28 3.83
CA VAL A 59 9.56 6.12 4.75
C VAL A 59 10.47 6.82 5.75
N LEU A 60 11.42 6.08 6.31
CA LEU A 60 12.40 6.61 7.25
C LEU A 60 13.30 7.67 6.60
N ASP A 61 13.85 7.39 5.42
CA ASP A 61 14.66 8.34 4.64
C ASP A 61 13.89 9.62 4.30
N CYS A 62 12.61 9.50 3.91
CA CYS A 62 11.76 10.64 3.58
C CYS A 62 11.39 11.48 4.82
N SER A 63 11.37 10.87 6.00
CA SER A 63 11.03 11.55 7.25
C SER A 63 12.14 12.46 7.75
N GLY A 64 13.39 12.17 7.37
CA GLY A 64 14.57 12.88 7.88
C GLY A 64 14.75 12.72 9.39
N GLY A 65 14.22 11.63 9.98
CA GLY A 65 14.27 11.33 11.41
C GLY A 65 12.98 11.67 12.16
N ASP A 66 12.15 12.58 11.65
CA ASP A 66 10.91 12.99 12.32
C ASP A 66 9.73 12.13 11.86
N LEU A 67 9.36 11.14 12.68
CA LEU A 67 8.26 10.23 12.42
C LEU A 67 6.92 10.81 12.86
N ASP A 68 6.45 11.77 12.07
CA ASP A 68 5.17 12.45 12.24
C ASP A 68 3.98 11.64 11.67
N ASN A 69 2.79 12.24 11.69
CA ASN A 69 1.59 11.63 11.10
C ASN A 69 1.73 11.34 9.60
N ARG A 70 2.54 12.11 8.87
CA ARG A 70 2.75 11.89 7.44
C ARG A 70 3.63 10.66 7.22
N ALA A 71 4.70 10.50 7.99
CA ALA A 71 5.54 9.30 7.96
C ALA A 71 4.69 8.06 8.32
N LEU A 72 3.87 8.13 9.37
CA LEU A 72 2.99 7.02 9.75
C LEU A 72 1.96 6.67 8.66
N LEU A 73 1.38 7.68 8.00
CA LEU A 73 0.47 7.46 6.88
C LEU A 73 1.19 6.83 5.68
N GLN A 74 2.41 7.28 5.37
CA GLN A 74 3.20 6.73 4.28
C GLN A 74 3.55 5.25 4.54
N ALA A 75 3.98 4.91 5.76
CA ALA A 75 4.16 3.52 6.18
C ALA A 75 2.88 2.70 5.99
N PHE A 76 1.73 3.23 6.41
CA PHE A 76 0.45 2.54 6.23
C PHE A 76 0.13 2.28 4.74
N MET A 77 0.36 3.27 3.88
CA MET A 77 0.13 3.14 2.44
C MET A 77 1.05 2.10 1.80
N GLN A 78 2.33 2.06 2.20
CA GLN A 78 3.26 1.04 1.71
C GLN A 78 2.81 -0.38 2.10
N VAL A 79 2.35 -0.58 3.34
CA VAL A 79 1.78 -1.87 3.78
C VAL A 79 0.59 -2.26 2.93
N LEU A 80 -0.36 -1.35 2.71
CA LEU A 80 -1.52 -1.64 1.87
C LEU A 80 -1.14 -1.97 0.43
N ARG A 81 -0.06 -1.37 -0.09
CA ARG A 81 0.44 -1.65 -1.44
C ARG A 81 1.07 -3.04 -1.53
N ALA A 82 1.97 -3.36 -0.61
CA ALA A 82 2.62 -4.68 -0.55
C ALA A 82 1.60 -5.82 -0.38
N GLU A 83 0.55 -5.59 0.40
CA GLU A 83 -0.57 -6.53 0.60
C GLU A 83 -1.56 -6.56 -0.59
N GLY A 84 -1.31 -5.80 -1.66
CA GLY A 84 -2.14 -5.75 -2.86
C GLY A 84 -3.56 -5.26 -2.58
N VAL A 85 -3.72 -4.39 -1.58
CA VAL A 85 -4.99 -3.73 -1.24
C VAL A 85 -5.17 -2.48 -2.09
N ILE A 86 -4.08 -1.74 -2.34
CA ILE A 86 -4.04 -0.55 -3.18
C ILE A 86 -2.92 -0.65 -4.20
N GLU A 87 -2.99 0.16 -5.26
CA GLU A 87 -1.97 0.28 -6.29
C GLU A 87 -1.89 1.73 -6.78
N GLU A 88 -0.69 2.21 -7.11
CA GLU A 88 -0.58 3.50 -7.81
C GLU A 88 -0.68 3.25 -9.31
N ILE A 89 -1.61 3.96 -9.94
CA ILE A 89 -1.86 3.84 -11.38
C ILE A 89 -1.36 5.09 -12.06
N ASP A 90 -0.33 4.96 -12.89
CA ASP A 90 0.02 6.01 -13.84
C ASP A 90 -1.06 6.06 -14.92
N TYR A 91 -1.76 7.19 -14.99
CA TYR A 91 -2.80 7.44 -15.98
C TYR A 91 -2.29 7.26 -17.42
N LYS A 92 -1.00 7.51 -17.69
CA LYS A 92 -0.39 7.27 -19.00
C LYS A 92 -0.23 5.77 -19.28
N GLY A 93 0.17 5.00 -18.27
CA GLY A 93 0.27 3.54 -18.32
C GLY A 93 -1.09 2.86 -18.46
N GLU A 94 -2.19 3.46 -18.00
CA GLU A 94 -3.54 2.92 -18.19
C GLU A 94 -3.91 2.78 -19.67
N GLY A 95 -3.50 3.72 -20.53
CA GLY A 95 -3.79 3.67 -21.95
C GLY A 95 -3.02 2.59 -22.71
N GLU A 96 -1.82 2.24 -22.25
CA GLU A 96 -0.91 1.30 -22.94
C GLU A 96 -0.95 -0.11 -22.35
N GLU A 97 -1.01 -0.21 -21.01
CA GLU A 97 -0.89 -1.47 -20.26
C GLU A 97 -2.17 -1.86 -19.51
N GLY A 98 -3.13 -0.93 -19.37
CA GLY A 98 -4.40 -1.16 -18.67
C GLY A 98 -4.18 -1.60 -17.22
N LEU A 99 -3.38 -0.82 -16.49
CA LEU A 99 -2.96 -1.09 -15.11
C LEU A 99 -4.15 -1.20 -14.16
N LEU A 100 -5.16 -0.33 -14.25
CA LEU A 100 -6.40 -0.37 -13.47
C LEU A 100 -7.20 -1.64 -13.78
N ALA A 101 -7.37 -1.96 -15.06
CA ALA A 101 -8.07 -3.16 -15.50
C ALA A 101 -7.37 -4.43 -14.98
N THR A 102 -6.04 -4.44 -15.02
CA THR A 102 -5.20 -5.54 -14.51
C THR A 102 -5.29 -5.65 -13.00
N PHE A 103 -5.18 -4.54 -12.26
CA PHE A 103 -5.31 -4.52 -10.80
C PHE A 103 -6.68 -5.04 -10.35
N ALA A 104 -7.77 -4.53 -10.95
CA ALA A 104 -9.13 -4.95 -10.62
C ALA A 104 -9.35 -6.44 -10.90
N ALA A 105 -8.86 -6.94 -12.04
CA ALA A 105 -8.93 -8.36 -12.38
C ALA A 105 -8.13 -9.22 -11.40
N ASN A 106 -6.89 -8.84 -11.07
CA ASN A 106 -6.06 -9.55 -10.09
C ASN A 106 -6.74 -9.60 -8.72
N ARG A 107 -7.36 -8.50 -8.29
CA ARG A 107 -8.11 -8.46 -7.03
C ARG A 107 -9.32 -9.39 -7.07
N TYR A 108 -10.08 -9.39 -8.16
CA TYR A 108 -11.19 -10.30 -8.36
C TYR A 108 -10.75 -11.77 -8.33
N TYR A 109 -9.64 -12.10 -9.01
CA TYR A 109 -9.04 -13.42 -8.94
C TYR A 109 -8.65 -13.80 -7.52
N ASN A 110 -8.00 -12.90 -6.78
CA ASN A 110 -7.56 -13.19 -5.43
C ASN A 110 -8.72 -13.53 -4.50
N LEU A 111 -9.89 -12.93 -4.72
CA LEU A 111 -11.13 -13.18 -3.97
C LEU A 111 -11.89 -14.43 -4.43
N THR A 112 -11.93 -14.72 -5.72
CA THR A 112 -12.80 -15.78 -6.29
C THR A 112 -12.06 -17.06 -6.66
N LYS A 113 -10.75 -16.95 -6.90
CA LYS A 113 -9.88 -17.97 -7.49
C LYS A 113 -10.39 -18.53 -8.83
N ASP A 114 -11.26 -17.80 -9.52
CA ASP A 114 -11.82 -18.17 -10.82
C ASP A 114 -11.07 -17.48 -11.96
N PHE A 115 -10.25 -18.25 -12.67
CA PHE A 115 -9.46 -17.75 -13.80
C PHE A 115 -10.34 -17.30 -14.97
N ALA A 116 -11.41 -18.02 -15.30
CA ALA A 116 -12.21 -17.74 -16.49
C ALA A 116 -12.96 -16.42 -16.34
N SER A 117 -13.63 -16.22 -15.20
CA SER A 117 -14.31 -14.96 -14.91
C SER A 117 -13.34 -13.79 -14.75
N THR A 118 -12.13 -14.04 -14.24
CA THR A 118 -11.07 -13.02 -14.14
C THR A 118 -10.61 -12.55 -15.52
N ASP A 119 -10.31 -13.48 -16.43
CA ASP A 119 -9.84 -13.16 -17.77
C ASP A 119 -10.92 -12.40 -18.58
N GLU A 120 -12.17 -12.82 -18.42
CA GLU A 120 -13.31 -12.10 -18.99
C GLU A 120 -13.44 -10.68 -18.41
N LEU A 121 -13.33 -10.52 -17.08
CA LEU A 121 -13.38 -9.21 -16.43
C LEU A 121 -12.24 -8.31 -16.92
N LYS A 122 -11.01 -8.82 -16.96
CA LYS A 122 -9.84 -8.08 -17.45
C LYS A 122 -10.07 -7.60 -18.88
N THR A 123 -10.52 -8.49 -19.76
CA THR A 123 -10.80 -8.17 -21.17
C THR A 123 -11.87 -7.10 -21.30
N ARG A 124 -12.96 -7.20 -20.52
CA ARG A 124 -14.05 -6.21 -20.51
C ARG A 124 -13.56 -4.84 -20.02
N LEU A 125 -12.80 -4.80 -18.92
CA LEU A 125 -12.28 -3.56 -18.36
C LEU A 125 -11.31 -2.89 -19.34
N LEU A 126 -10.39 -3.64 -19.95
CA LEU A 126 -9.48 -3.13 -20.98
C LEU A 126 -10.23 -2.55 -22.18
N ALA A 127 -11.32 -3.19 -22.62
CA ALA A 127 -12.13 -2.68 -23.73
C ALA A 127 -12.85 -1.37 -23.37
N LEU A 128 -13.24 -1.18 -22.10
CA LEU A 128 -13.90 0.04 -21.62
C LEU A 128 -12.93 1.20 -21.38
N THR A 129 -11.69 0.90 -20.98
CA THR A 129 -10.68 1.92 -20.63
C THR A 129 -9.73 2.26 -21.77
N ARG A 130 -9.69 1.46 -22.84
CA ARG A 130 -9.03 1.84 -24.10
C ARG A 130 -9.65 3.12 -24.63
N TYR A 131 -8.81 4.14 -24.79
CA TYR A 131 -9.13 5.44 -25.37
C TYR A 131 -9.70 5.28 -26.79
N ASP A 132 -11.01 5.12 -26.92
CA ASP A 132 -11.69 5.39 -28.20
C ASP A 132 -12.63 6.60 -28.17
N GLU A 133 -13.06 7.13 -27.01
CA GLU A 133 -13.98 8.29 -27.01
C GLU A 133 -13.84 9.26 -25.81
N ILE A 134 -12.77 10.07 -25.77
CA ILE A 134 -12.89 11.48 -25.30
C ILE A 134 -12.50 12.39 -26.48
N GLY A 135 -13.15 12.13 -27.61
CA GLY A 135 -12.96 12.86 -28.85
C GLY A 135 -14.29 13.12 -29.53
N LYS A 136 -15.16 13.91 -28.89
CA LYS A 136 -16.15 14.79 -29.56
C LYS A 136 -16.39 16.04 -28.74
#